data_AF-A0A535TEE8-F1
#
_entry.id   AF-A0A535TEE8-F1
#
_cell.length_a   1.000
_cell.length_b   1.000
_cell.length_c   1.000
_cell.angle_alpha   90.00
_cell.angle_beta   90.00
_cell.angle_gamma   90.00
#
_symmetry.space_group_name_H-M   'P 1'
#
loop_
_entity.id
_entity.type
_entity.pdbx_description
1 polymer ?
#
loop_
_entity_poly.entity_id
_entity_poly.type
_entity_poly.pdbx_seq_one_letter_code
_entity_poly.pdbx_strand_id
1 'polypeptide(L)' 'MTLQDHLADPKFRSYITNIEAKTGNGPDDFIRLARKKGFLEPGVKAGPIIEWLNKDFGLGRGHAMAVVVVLRTAGGK' A
#
# COMPACT_ATOMS: atom_id res chain seq x y z
N MET A 1 13.46 6.90 6.43
CA MET A 1 12.06 7.37 6.60
C MET A 1 11.23 6.13 6.87
N THR A 2 10.62 6.04 8.05
CA THR A 2 9.82 4.88 8.49
C THR A 2 8.37 5.02 8.03
N LEU A 3 7.59 3.94 8.08
CA LEU A 3 6.15 4.00 7.80
C LEU A 3 5.43 4.99 8.73
N GLN A 4 5.89 5.10 9.98
CA GLN A 4 5.37 6.05 10.97
C GLN A 4 5.64 7.50 10.56
N ASP A 5 6.80 7.80 9.96
CA ASP A 5 7.10 9.14 9.44
C ASP A 5 6.17 9.55 8.29
N HIS A 6 5.80 8.60 7.43
CA HIS A 6 4.83 8.86 6.36
C HIS A 6 3.41 9.06 6.89
N LEU A 7 2.99 8.30 7.90
CA LEU A 7 1.67 8.44 8.53
C LEU A 7 1.53 9.69 9.41
N ALA A 8 2.63 10.32 9.80
CA ALA A 8 2.64 11.61 10.48
C ALA A 8 2.24 12.77 9.55
N ASP A 9 2.33 12.60 8.22
CA ASP A 9 1.81 13.58 7.26
C ASP A 9 0.27 13.47 7.19
N PRO A 10 -0.48 14.53 7.56
CA PRO A 10 -1.95 14.52 7.56
C PRO A 10 -2.54 14.26 6.17
N LYS A 11 -1.86 14.62 5.08
CA LYS A 11 -2.31 14.31 3.72
C LYS A 11 -2.20 12.81 3.46
N PHE A 12 -1.07 12.20 3.82
CA PHE A 12 -0.86 10.77 3.62
C PHE A 12 -1.81 9.95 4.49
N ARG A 13 -1.99 10.35 5.74
CA ARG A 13 -2.96 9.73 6.66
C ARG A 13 -4.39 9.76 6.10
N SER A 14 -4.82 10.86 5.48
CA SER A 14 -6.15 10.93 4.84
C SER A 14 -6.31 9.93 3.69
N TYR A 15 -5.27 9.74 2.85
CA TYR A 15 -5.30 8.69 1.82
C TYR A 15 -5.46 7.30 2.41
N ILE A 16 -4.70 6.99 3.47
CA ILE A 16 -4.77 5.68 4.14
C ILE A 16 -6.14 5.46 4.78
N THR A 17 -6.68 6.43 5.51
CA THR A 17 -8.02 6.31 6.10
C THR A 17 -9.11 6.15 5.04
N ASN A 18 -8.98 6.83 3.89
CA ASN A 18 -9.91 6.63 2.77
C ASN A 18 -9.78 5.24 2.13
N ILE A 19 -8.56 4.69 2.07
CA ILE A 19 -8.32 3.32 1.60
C ILE A 19 -8.92 2.32 2.60
N GLU A 20 -8.68 2.49 3.90
CA GLU A 20 -9.26 1.67 4.96
C GLU A 20 -10.79 1.69 4.92
N ALA A 21 -11.39 2.88 4.80
CA ALA A 21 -12.84 3.02 4.72
C ALA A 21 -13.43 2.34 3.47
N LYS A 22 -12.70 2.30 2.35
CA LYS A 22 -13.15 1.65 1.10
C LYS A 22 -12.95 0.15 1.08
N THR A 23 -11.85 -0.31 1.67
CA THR A 23 -11.34 -1.68 1.49
C THR A 23 -11.50 -2.53 2.73
N GLY A 24 -11.75 -1.92 3.89
CA GLY A 24 -11.72 -2.56 5.20
C GLY A 24 -10.33 -3.04 5.64
N ASN A 25 -9.27 -2.70 4.88
CA ASN A 25 -7.90 -3.16 5.12
C ASN A 25 -6.99 -1.96 5.40
N GLY A 26 -6.20 -2.07 6.47
CA GLY A 26 -5.18 -1.08 6.83
C GLY A 26 -3.83 -1.31 6.17
N PRO A 27 -2.88 -0.38 6.37
CA PRO A 27 -1.50 -0.51 5.89
C PRO A 27 -0.87 -1.86 6.22
N ASP A 28 -0.98 -2.31 7.46
CA ASP A 28 -0.43 -3.58 7.93
C ASP A 28 -1.09 -4.80 7.26
N ASP A 29 -2.40 -4.72 6.97
CA ASP A 29 -3.11 -5.75 6.24
C ASP A 29 -2.59 -5.86 4.81
N PHE A 30 -2.40 -4.72 4.12
CA PHE A 30 -1.81 -4.70 2.79
C PHE A 30 -0.39 -5.26 2.80
N ILE A 31 0.44 -4.93 3.79
CA ILE A 31 1.80 -5.49 3.91
C ILE A 31 1.73 -7.01 4.04
N ARG A 32 0.85 -7.52 4.91
CA ARG A 32 0.67 -8.97 5.11
C ARG A 32 0.16 -9.66 3.83
N LEU A 33 -0.79 -9.06 3.13
CA LEU A 33 -1.33 -9.58 1.87
C LEU A 33 -0.28 -9.55 0.75
N ALA A 34 0.43 -8.43 0.60
CA ALA A 34 1.50 -8.27 -0.36
C ALA A 34 2.63 -9.27 -0.12
N ARG A 35 3.00 -9.51 1.15
CA ARG A 35 3.97 -10.54 1.52
C ARG A 35 3.52 -11.93 1.08
N LYS A 36 2.26 -12.28 1.33
CA LYS A 36 1.68 -13.56 0.89
C LYS A 36 1.67 -13.70 -0.64
N LYS A 37 1.51 -12.59 -1.37
CA LYS A 37 1.55 -12.56 -2.84
C LYS A 37 2.95 -12.44 -3.43
N GLY A 38 4.00 -12.33 -2.61
CA GLY A 38 5.38 -12.12 -3.07
C GLY A 38 5.67 -10.70 -3.57
N PHE A 39 4.79 -9.73 -3.33
CA PHE A 39 4.98 -8.34 -3.79
C PHE A 39 6.00 -7.54 -2.98
N LEU A 40 6.47 -8.08 -1.86
CA LEU A 40 7.57 -7.51 -1.08
C LEU A 40 8.95 -8.00 -1.54
N GLU A 41 9.02 -8.90 -2.54
CA GLU A 41 10.30 -9.38 -3.04
C GLU A 41 11.04 -8.30 -3.84
N PRO A 42 12.38 -8.27 -3.75
CA PRO A 42 13.19 -7.35 -4.54
C PRO A 42 12.97 -7.61 -6.04
N GLY A 43 12.73 -6.54 -6.79
CA GLY A 43 12.49 -6.61 -8.25
C GLY A 43 11.01 -6.59 -8.65
N VAL A 44 10.06 -6.65 -7.71
CA VAL A 44 8.64 -6.49 -8.04
C VAL A 44 8.34 -5.06 -8.49
N LYS A 45 7.74 -4.95 -9.68
CA LYS A 45 7.32 -3.67 -10.26
C LYS A 45 6.02 -3.18 -9.62
N ALA A 46 5.83 -1.85 -9.60
CA ALA A 46 4.60 -1.24 -9.09
C ALA A 46 3.36 -1.59 -9.94
N GLY A 47 3.52 -1.86 -11.24
CA GLY A 47 2.41 -2.17 -12.16
C GLY A 47 1.52 -3.32 -11.69
N PRO A 48 2.08 -4.54 -11.49
CA PRO A 48 1.33 -5.68 -10.95
C PRO A 48 0.64 -5.40 -9.60
N ILE A 49 1.28 -4.63 -8.72
CA ILE A 49 0.72 -4.27 -7.42
C ILE A 49 -0.49 -3.34 -7.61
N ILE A 50 -0.39 -2.34 -8.49
CA ILE A 50 -1.50 -1.42 -8.79
C ILE A 50 -2.67 -2.17 -9.42
N GLU A 51 -2.40 -3.09 -10.34
CA GLU A 51 -3.43 -3.90 -10.98
C GLU A 51 -4.14 -4.80 -9.97
N TRP A 52 -3.38 -5.43 -9.07
CA TRP A 52 -3.92 -6.20 -7.95
C TRP A 52 -4.80 -5.34 -7.03
N LEU A 53 -4.32 -4.17 -6.61
CA LEU A 53 -5.07 -3.26 -5.75
C LEU A 53 -6.33 -2.72 -6.43
N ASN A 54 -6.31 -2.57 -7.74
CA ASN A 54 -7.49 -2.20 -8.51
C ASN A 54 -8.51 -3.34 -8.57
N LYS A 55 -8.06 -4.57 -8.86
CA LYS A 55 -8.95 -5.74 -9.02
C LYS A 55 -9.56 -6.21 -7.69
N ASP A 56 -8.75 -6.34 -6.65
CA ASP A 56 -9.20 -6.91 -5.37
C ASP A 56 -9.88 -5.85 -4.48
N PHE A 57 -9.50 -4.56 -4.62
CA PHE A 57 -9.90 -3.50 -3.69
C PHE A 57 -10.50 -2.25 -4.36
N GLY A 58 -10.65 -2.24 -5.69
CA GLY A 58 -11.21 -1.10 -6.41
C GLY A 58 -10.37 0.18 -6.31
N LEU A 59 -9.08 0.08 -5.94
CA LEU A 59 -8.25 1.26 -5.74
C LEU A 59 -7.84 1.86 -7.10
N GLY A 60 -8.18 3.14 -7.28
CA GLY A 60 -7.67 3.93 -8.39
C GLY A 60 -6.16 4.17 -8.27
N ARG A 61 -5.51 4.52 -9.39
CA ARG A 61 -4.05 4.61 -9.52
C ARG A 61 -3.36 5.49 -8.45
N GLY A 62 -3.99 6.59 -8.02
CA GLY A 62 -3.47 7.45 -6.96
C GLY A 62 -3.44 6.79 -5.57
N HIS A 63 -4.53 6.13 -5.17
CA HIS A 63 -4.60 5.40 -3.91
C HIS A 63 -3.69 4.17 -3.93
N ALA A 64 -3.64 3.46 -5.06
CA ALA A 64 -2.78 2.29 -5.23
C ALA A 64 -1.29 2.66 -5.10
N MET A 65 -0.87 3.82 -5.62
CA MET A 65 0.51 4.30 -5.44
C MET A 65 0.86 4.60 -3.98
N ALA A 66 -0.08 5.11 -3.18
CA ALA A 66 0.15 5.30 -1.75
C ALA A 66 0.44 3.97 -1.04
N VAL A 67 -0.35 2.92 -1.36
CA VAL A 67 -0.10 1.57 -0.84
C VAL A 67 1.24 1.02 -1.34
N VAL A 68 1.60 1.21 -2.61
CA VAL A 68 2.91 0.79 -3.13
C VAL A 68 4.06 1.43 -2.33
N VAL A 69 3.95 2.70 -1.95
CA VAL A 69 4.94 3.36 -1.10
C VAL A 69 4.99 2.68 0.27
N VAL A 70 3.84 2.42 0.91
CA VAL A 70 3.76 1.67 2.18
C VAL A 70 4.48 0.32 2.07
N LEU A 71 4.17 -0.45 1.02
CA LEU A 71 4.76 -1.77 0.79
C LEU A 71 6.26 -1.70 0.57
N ARG A 72 6.75 -0.71 -0.17
CA ARG A 72 8.20 -0.50 -0.39
C ARG A 72 8.92 -0.08 0.89
N THR A 73 8.30 0.77 1.69
CA THR A 73 8.85 1.18 2.99
C THR A 73 8.86 0.02 3.98
N ALA A 74 7.91 -0.91 3.89
CA ALA A 74 7.83 -2.09 4.76
C ALA A 74 8.72 -3.26 4.29
N GLY A 75 8.84 -3.46 2.98
CA GLY A 75 9.66 -4.51 2.38
C GLY A 75 11.14 -4.12 2.22
N GLY A 76 11.47 -2.83 2.35
CA GLY A 76 12.83 -2.30 2.17
C GLY A 76 13.45 -1.74 3.44
N LYS A 77 14.37 -2.51 4.02
CA LYS A 77 15.75 -2.05 4.20
C LYS A 77 16.65 -2.95 3.37
#